data_AF-A0A177MR00-F1
#
_entry.id   AF-A0A177MR00-F1
#
_cell.length_a   1.000
_cell.length_b   1.000
_cell.length_c   1.000
_cell.angle_alpha   90.00
_cell.angle_beta   90.00
_cell.angle_gamma   90.00
#
_symmetry.space_group_name_H-M   'P 1'
#
loop_
_entity.id
_entity.type
_entity.pdbx_description
1 polymer ?
#
loop_
_entity_poly.entity_id
_entity_poly.type
_entity_poly.pdbx_seq_one_letter_code
_entity_poly.pdbx_strand_id
1 'polypeptide(L)'
;MSLNTLSNQTIALAGIAQACSLVHQLAGTGTCPNSALEASIASLLKIDADSVVDVYGGLIGIEHGLQQLTTQLGSRVLASPEQARYAAQIVYLQKQLIKQPDMQTTIQAGVSKAQAQAEHFGILHENVLANLADVYHSTISTMQPRIMVQGDQQYLGNQSTVNKIRALLLAGIRATLLWRQCGGSRWKLLFFRKKIQDEAKFLLTQI
;
A
#
# COMPACT_ATOMS: atom_id res chain seq x y z
N MET A 1 -3.94 -9.45 21.60
CA MET A 1 -5.13 -8.75 21.07
C MET A 1 -5.72 -9.54 19.92
N SER A 2 -7.03 -9.48 19.67
CA SER A 2 -7.63 -10.13 18.49
C SER A 2 -7.13 -9.45 17.21
N LEU A 3 -6.64 -10.22 16.24
CA LEU A 3 -6.21 -9.69 14.95
C LEU A 3 -7.40 -9.22 14.10
N ASN A 4 -8.56 -9.85 14.25
CA ASN A 4 -9.76 -9.63 13.44
C ASN A 4 -10.68 -8.60 14.10
N THR A 5 -10.30 -7.32 14.04
CA THR A 5 -11.08 -6.18 14.54
C THR A 5 -11.40 -5.20 13.41
N LEU A 6 -12.46 -4.39 13.59
CA LEU A 6 -12.81 -3.34 12.62
C LEU A 6 -11.67 -2.32 12.48
N SER A 7 -11.01 -1.96 13.59
CA SER A 7 -9.87 -1.04 13.59
C SER A 7 -8.70 -1.59 12.77
N ASN A 8 -8.30 -2.85 12.99
CA ASN A 8 -7.22 -3.48 12.23
C ASN A 8 -7.56 -3.59 10.73
N GLN A 9 -8.80 -3.96 10.40
CA GLN A 9 -9.28 -3.98 9.01
C GLN A 9 -9.22 -2.59 8.38
N THR A 10 -9.59 -1.54 9.14
CA THR A 10 -9.59 -0.16 8.67
C THR A 10 -8.17 0.37 8.47
N ILE A 11 -7.26 0.09 9.39
CA ILE A 11 -5.83 0.45 9.29
C ILE A 11 -5.19 -0.22 8.07
N ALA A 12 -5.38 -1.52 7.89
CA ALA A 12 -4.80 -2.22 6.74
C ALA A 12 -5.39 -1.73 5.40
N LEU A 13 -6.69 -1.41 5.37
CA LEU A 13 -7.34 -0.82 4.20
C LEU A 13 -6.85 0.61 3.93
N ALA A 14 -6.58 1.40 4.97
CA ALA A 14 -5.94 2.70 4.85
C ALA A 14 -4.53 2.59 4.25
N GLY A 15 -3.78 1.51 4.54
CA GLY A 15 -2.53 1.19 3.84
C GLY A 15 -2.67 1.01 2.34
N ILE A 16 -3.76 0.38 1.88
CA ILE A 16 -4.07 0.27 0.45
C ILE A 16 -4.38 1.65 -0.13
N ALA A 17 -5.23 2.43 0.55
CA ALA A 17 -5.60 3.78 0.11
C ALA A 17 -4.40 4.73 0.05
N GLN A 18 -3.49 4.65 1.02
CA GLN A 18 -2.24 5.41 1.07
C GLN A 18 -1.38 5.09 -0.16
N ALA A 19 -1.09 3.80 -0.40
CA ALA A 19 -0.31 3.39 -1.55
C ALA A 19 -0.90 3.89 -2.88
N CYS A 20 -2.21 3.73 -3.08
CA CYS A 20 -2.88 4.19 -4.31
C CYS A 20 -2.83 5.72 -4.48
N SER A 21 -3.02 6.47 -3.40
CA SER A 21 -2.96 7.93 -3.43
C SER A 21 -1.55 8.43 -3.74
N LEU A 22 -0.52 7.85 -3.11
CA LEU A 22 0.88 8.21 -3.35
C LEU A 22 1.33 7.86 -4.78
N VAL A 23 0.90 6.71 -5.32
CA VAL A 23 1.14 6.33 -6.72
C VAL A 23 0.51 7.35 -7.67
N HIS A 24 -0.74 7.75 -7.41
CA HIS A 24 -1.44 8.73 -8.24
C HIS A 24 -0.75 10.10 -8.21
N GLN A 25 -0.34 10.57 -7.02
CA GLN A 25 0.38 11.84 -6.88
C GLN A 25 1.74 11.80 -7.59
N LEU A 26 2.56 10.76 -7.36
CA LEU A 26 3.85 10.63 -8.05
C LEU A 26 3.72 10.60 -9.57
N ALA A 27 2.70 9.90 -10.08
CA ALA A 27 2.46 9.84 -11.52
C ALA A 27 2.00 11.20 -12.09
N GLY A 28 1.22 11.97 -11.34
CA GLY A 28 0.67 13.25 -11.80
C GLY A 28 1.56 14.48 -11.56
N THR A 29 2.28 14.52 -10.44
CA THR A 29 3.01 15.70 -9.96
C THR A 29 4.48 15.43 -9.63
N GLY A 30 4.93 14.18 -9.73
CA GLY A 30 6.31 13.78 -9.38
C GLY A 30 6.63 13.83 -7.89
N THR A 31 5.68 14.23 -7.05
CA THR A 31 5.87 14.47 -5.62
C THR A 31 4.76 13.83 -4.80
N CYS A 32 5.02 13.54 -3.53
CA CYS A 32 4.04 13.03 -2.58
C CYS A 32 4.52 13.31 -1.14
N PRO A 33 3.64 13.23 -0.12
CA PRO A 33 4.04 13.39 1.28
C PRO A 33 5.12 12.39 1.68
N ASN A 34 6.29 12.89 2.09
CA ASN A 34 7.46 12.04 2.35
C ASN A 34 7.26 11.09 3.55
N SER A 35 6.56 11.55 4.60
CA SER A 35 6.24 10.71 5.77
C SER A 35 5.35 9.52 5.41
N ALA A 36 4.32 9.75 4.58
CA ALA A 36 3.43 8.69 4.12
C ALA A 36 4.14 7.70 3.17
N LEU A 37 5.06 8.20 2.33
CA LEU A 37 5.94 7.38 1.51
C LEU A 37 6.83 6.49 2.40
N GLU A 38 7.53 7.09 3.36
CA GLU A 38 8.40 6.38 4.29
C GLU A 38 7.65 5.30 5.06
N ALA A 39 6.49 5.61 5.64
CA ALA A 39 5.67 4.64 6.36
C ALA A 39 5.17 3.50 5.45
N SER A 40 4.80 3.80 4.20
CA SER A 40 4.42 2.76 3.23
C SER A 40 5.60 1.86 2.83
N ILE A 41 6.79 2.41 2.63
CA ILE A 41 7.98 1.59 2.31
C ILE A 41 8.43 0.80 3.55
N ALA A 42 8.46 1.42 4.73
CA ALA A 42 8.78 0.78 6.00
C ALA A 42 7.86 -0.43 6.26
N SER A 43 6.58 -0.34 5.90
CA SER A 43 5.61 -1.45 6.04
C SER A 43 5.98 -2.71 5.26
N LEU A 44 6.78 -2.59 4.19
CA LEU A 44 7.32 -3.75 3.47
C LEU A 44 8.47 -4.39 4.23
N LEU A 45 9.32 -3.57 4.84
CA LEU A 45 10.54 -3.99 5.52
C LEU A 45 10.28 -4.54 6.92
N LYS A 46 9.11 -4.22 7.49
CA LYS A 46 8.69 -4.70 8.80
C LYS A 46 8.08 -6.10 8.69
N ILE A 47 8.95 -7.11 8.74
CA ILE A 47 8.58 -8.53 8.67
C ILE A 47 7.80 -8.95 9.91
N ASP A 48 8.31 -8.57 11.09
CA ASP A 48 7.69 -8.84 12.39
C ASP A 48 7.14 -7.53 13.00
N ALA A 49 5.90 -7.56 13.48
CA ALA A 49 5.24 -6.44 14.13
C ALA A 49 4.33 -6.91 15.27
N ASP A 50 4.37 -6.21 16.40
CA ASP A 50 3.58 -6.53 17.59
C ASP A 50 2.08 -6.25 17.39
N SER A 51 1.76 -5.31 16.49
CA SER A 51 0.40 -4.98 16.10
C SER A 51 0.29 -4.52 14.65
N VAL A 52 -0.94 -4.47 14.15
CA VAL A 52 -1.27 -4.02 12.77
C VAL A 52 -0.90 -2.55 12.57
N VAL A 53 -1.02 -1.72 13.61
CA VAL A 53 -0.66 -0.30 13.52
C VAL A 53 0.85 -0.10 13.52
N ASP A 54 1.60 -0.96 14.22
CA ASP A 54 3.07 -0.88 14.27
C ASP A 54 3.73 -1.20 12.94
N VAL A 55 3.04 -1.92 12.04
CA VAL A 55 3.46 -2.13 10.65
C VAL A 55 3.70 -0.80 9.93
N TYR A 56 2.93 0.24 10.27
CA TYR A 56 3.03 1.57 9.67
C TYR A 56 3.78 2.58 10.55
N GLY A 57 4.38 2.15 11.66
CA GLY A 57 5.05 3.05 12.61
C GLY A 57 4.09 3.86 13.48
N GLY A 58 2.87 3.35 13.73
CA GLY A 58 1.85 4.06 14.49
C GLY A 58 0.74 4.64 13.60
N LEU A 59 -0.30 5.21 14.23
CA LEU A 59 -1.42 5.82 13.49
C LEU A 59 -0.96 7.01 12.64
N ILE A 60 0.05 7.75 13.09
CA ILE A 60 0.63 8.88 12.35
C ILE A 60 1.17 8.44 10.97
N GLY A 61 1.79 7.26 10.87
CA GLY A 61 2.34 6.76 9.61
C GLY A 61 1.27 6.33 8.59
N ILE A 62 0.03 6.14 9.04
CA ILE A 62 -1.11 5.79 8.19
C ILE A 62 -2.18 6.89 8.12
N GLU A 63 -1.89 8.09 8.65
CA GLU A 63 -2.79 9.24 8.67
C GLU A 63 -3.28 9.58 7.25
N HIS A 64 -2.36 9.70 6.30
CA HIS A 64 -2.68 9.99 4.90
C HIS A 64 -3.66 8.95 4.34
N GLY A 65 -3.40 7.67 4.56
CA GLY A 65 -4.30 6.58 4.19
C GLY A 65 -5.69 6.69 4.79
N LEU A 66 -5.79 7.04 6.07
CA LEU A 66 -7.06 7.20 6.78
C LEU A 66 -7.88 8.39 6.25
N GLN A 67 -7.21 9.52 5.93
CA GLN A 67 -7.84 10.69 5.31
C GLN A 67 -8.37 10.36 3.90
N GLN A 68 -7.56 9.67 3.10
CA GLN A 68 -7.97 9.22 1.76
C GLN A 68 -9.15 8.26 1.84
N LEU A 69 -9.10 7.29 2.75
CA LEU A 69 -10.17 6.32 2.95
C LEU A 69 -11.48 7.00 3.39
N THR A 70 -11.42 7.94 4.33
CA THR A 70 -12.58 8.71 4.79
C THR A 70 -13.26 9.45 3.65
N THR A 71 -12.47 10.07 2.77
CA THR A 71 -12.93 10.81 1.60
C THR A 71 -13.55 9.87 0.56
N GLN A 72 -12.83 8.81 0.19
CA GLN A 72 -13.26 7.84 -0.81
C GLN A 72 -14.54 7.10 -0.41
N LEU A 73 -14.75 6.82 0.88
CA LEU A 73 -15.95 6.14 1.38
C LEU A 73 -17.13 7.09 1.62
N GLY A 74 -16.87 8.37 1.90
CA GLY A 74 -17.89 9.37 2.20
C GLY A 74 -18.61 9.96 1.00
N SER A 75 -17.95 10.03 -0.15
CA SER A 75 -18.52 10.60 -1.35
C SER A 75 -19.42 9.61 -2.10
N ARG A 76 -20.59 10.08 -2.58
CA ARG A 76 -21.47 9.33 -3.50
C ARG A 76 -20.87 9.21 -4.90
N VAL A 77 -20.05 10.19 -5.30
CA VAL A 77 -19.25 10.17 -6.52
C VAL A 77 -17.83 9.73 -6.16
N LEU A 78 -17.21 8.89 -6.99
CA LEU A 78 -15.82 8.47 -6.79
C LEU A 78 -14.91 9.70 -6.87
N ALA A 79 -14.35 10.11 -5.73
CA ALA A 79 -13.45 11.27 -5.66
C ALA A 79 -12.18 11.09 -6.52
N SER A 80 -11.71 9.85 -6.69
CA SER A 80 -10.61 9.51 -7.59
C SER A 80 -10.84 8.12 -8.21
N PRO A 81 -11.38 8.05 -9.44
CA PRO A 81 -11.60 6.80 -10.16
C PRO A 81 -10.30 6.00 -10.38
N GLU A 82 -9.18 6.67 -10.61
CA GLU A 82 -7.86 6.05 -10.82
C GLU A 82 -7.39 5.32 -9.57
N GLN A 83 -7.47 5.96 -8.40
CA GLN A 83 -7.10 5.33 -7.13
C GLN A 83 -7.97 4.11 -6.84
N ALA A 84 -9.28 4.20 -7.09
CA ALA A 84 -10.20 3.07 -6.94
C ALA A 84 -9.86 1.92 -7.89
N ARG A 85 -9.48 2.22 -9.13
CA ARG A 85 -9.02 1.23 -10.12
C ARG A 85 -7.72 0.55 -9.67
N TYR A 86 -6.73 1.31 -9.18
CA TYR A 86 -5.49 0.77 -8.63
C TYR A 86 -5.78 -0.17 -7.46
N ALA A 87 -6.61 0.27 -6.49
CA ALA A 87 -6.97 -0.55 -5.34
C ALA A 87 -7.65 -1.86 -5.74
N ALA A 88 -8.59 -1.82 -6.70
CA ALA A 88 -9.25 -3.01 -7.20
C ALA A 88 -8.28 -4.00 -7.86
N GLN A 89 -7.33 -3.51 -8.66
CA GLN A 89 -6.30 -4.32 -9.30
C GLN A 89 -5.33 -4.93 -8.29
N ILE A 90 -4.86 -4.15 -7.31
CA ILE A 90 -4.02 -4.62 -6.20
C ILE A 90 -4.72 -5.74 -5.42
N VAL A 91 -5.99 -5.54 -5.03
CA VAL A 91 -6.78 -6.53 -4.29
C VAL A 91 -6.94 -7.84 -5.08
N TYR A 92 -7.07 -7.74 -6.40
CA TYR A 92 -7.18 -8.87 -7.30
C TYR A 92 -5.85 -9.59 -7.50
N LEU A 93 -4.75 -8.86 -7.74
CA LEU A 93 -3.40 -9.41 -7.92
C LEU A 93 -2.92 -10.11 -6.66
N GLN A 94 -3.16 -9.54 -5.48
CA GLN A 94 -2.80 -10.20 -4.22
C GLN A 94 -3.54 -11.53 -4.04
N LYS A 95 -4.80 -11.65 -4.47
CA LYS A 95 -5.54 -12.92 -4.45
C LYS A 95 -4.90 -13.99 -5.33
N GLN A 96 -4.33 -13.58 -6.47
CA GLN A 96 -3.60 -14.49 -7.35
C GLN A 96 -2.24 -14.87 -6.78
N LEU A 97 -1.53 -13.90 -6.19
CA LEU A 97 -0.21 -14.11 -5.59
C LEU A 97 -0.22 -15.23 -4.54
N ILE A 98 -1.27 -15.34 -3.73
CA ILE A 98 -1.41 -16.42 -2.73
C ILE A 98 -1.29 -17.82 -3.37
N LYS A 99 -1.66 -17.96 -4.65
CA LYS A 99 -1.59 -19.23 -5.39
C LYS A 99 -0.24 -19.48 -6.08
N GLN A 100 0.74 -18.59 -5.88
CA GLN A 100 2.05 -18.59 -6.55
C GLN A 100 3.15 -18.69 -5.47
N PRO A 101 3.43 -19.86 -4.89
CA PRO A 101 4.39 -20.01 -3.80
C PRO A 101 5.80 -19.57 -4.20
N ASP A 102 6.27 -19.94 -5.39
CA ASP A 102 7.63 -19.58 -5.86
C ASP A 102 7.79 -18.06 -6.02
N MET A 103 6.74 -17.37 -6.49
CA MET A 103 6.71 -15.92 -6.58
C MET A 103 6.74 -15.27 -5.19
N GLN A 104 6.02 -15.84 -4.21
CA GLN A 104 6.06 -15.36 -2.83
C GLN A 104 7.45 -15.49 -2.21
N THR A 105 8.13 -16.62 -2.42
CA THR A 105 9.52 -16.83 -1.99
C THR A 105 10.46 -15.79 -2.63
N THR A 106 10.26 -15.50 -3.92
CA THR A 106 11.05 -14.47 -4.63
C THR A 106 10.84 -13.08 -4.04
N ILE A 107 9.59 -12.71 -3.76
CA ILE A 107 9.26 -11.43 -3.11
C ILE A 107 9.88 -11.36 -1.71
N GLN A 108 9.78 -12.43 -0.92
CA GLN A 108 10.34 -12.47 0.43
C GLN A 108 11.86 -12.26 0.41
N ALA A 109 12.59 -12.98 -0.46
CA ALA A 109 14.03 -12.82 -0.60
C ALA A 109 14.42 -11.38 -1.02
N GLY A 110 13.69 -10.80 -1.96
CA GLY A 110 13.90 -9.41 -2.38
C GLY A 110 13.64 -8.39 -1.28
N VAL A 111 12.56 -8.57 -0.51
CA VAL A 111 12.22 -7.71 0.64
C VAL A 111 13.28 -7.82 1.74
N SER A 112 13.76 -9.02 2.07
CA SER A 112 14.87 -9.21 3.03
C SER A 112 16.16 -8.53 2.57
N LYS A 113 16.48 -8.58 1.27
CA LYS A 113 17.61 -7.82 0.72
C LYS A 113 17.40 -6.31 0.87
N ALA A 114 16.21 -5.80 0.59
CA ALA A 114 15.87 -4.38 0.75
C ALA A 114 15.93 -3.93 2.22
N GLN A 115 15.56 -4.81 3.17
CA GLN A 115 15.66 -4.56 4.60
C GLN A 115 17.13 -4.37 5.02
N ALA A 116 18.02 -5.28 4.63
CA ALA A 116 19.45 -5.15 4.93
C ALA A 116 20.06 -3.88 4.31
N GLN A 117 19.64 -3.49 3.10
CA GLN A 117 20.05 -2.23 2.48
C GLN A 117 19.55 -1.01 3.27
N ALA A 118 18.31 -1.05 3.77
CA ALA A 118 17.72 0.04 4.55
C ALA A 118 18.41 0.25 5.90
N GLU A 119 18.90 -0.81 6.54
CA GLU A 119 19.70 -0.72 7.78
C GLU A 119 20.98 0.09 7.59
N HIS A 120 21.57 0.04 6.39
CA HIS A 120 22.84 0.74 6.08
C HIS A 120 22.63 2.14 5.51
N PHE A 121 21.63 2.31 4.64
CA PHE A 121 21.46 3.53 3.84
C PHE A 121 20.24 4.38 4.21
N GLY A 122 19.29 3.81 4.97
CA GLY A 122 17.98 4.40 5.24
C GLY A 122 16.88 3.90 4.31
N ILE A 123 15.64 3.99 4.79
CA ILE A 123 14.44 3.37 4.18
C ILE A 123 14.15 3.91 2.77
N LEU A 124 14.36 5.20 2.56
CA LEU A 124 14.05 5.87 1.28
C LEU A 124 15.27 6.02 0.36
N HIS A 125 16.39 5.36 0.68
CA HIS A 125 17.56 5.40 -0.18
C HIS A 125 17.26 4.79 -1.57
N GLU A 126 17.89 5.33 -2.61
CA GLU A 126 17.63 4.94 -4.01
C GLU A 126 17.84 3.44 -4.26
N ASN A 127 18.85 2.83 -3.64
CA ASN A 127 19.13 1.39 -3.73
C ASN A 127 18.01 0.52 -3.14
N VAL A 128 17.40 0.96 -2.04
CA VAL A 128 16.27 0.25 -1.40
C VAL A 128 15.06 0.33 -2.33
N LEU A 129 14.75 1.53 -2.82
CA LEU A 129 13.62 1.77 -3.73
C LEU A 129 13.80 1.04 -5.06
N ALA A 130 15.00 1.02 -5.63
CA ALA A 130 15.32 0.29 -6.86
C ALA A 130 15.13 -1.21 -6.68
N ASN A 131 15.64 -1.78 -5.59
CA ASN A 131 15.45 -3.20 -5.29
C ASN A 131 13.96 -3.56 -5.15
N LEU A 132 13.20 -2.82 -4.34
CA LEU A 132 11.75 -3.06 -4.19
C LEU A 132 10.99 -2.89 -5.51
N ALA A 133 11.40 -1.95 -6.36
CA ALA A 133 10.85 -1.76 -7.68
C ALA A 133 11.14 -2.95 -8.62
N ASP A 134 12.34 -3.51 -8.56
CA ASP A 134 12.75 -4.69 -9.33
C ASP A 134 12.02 -5.94 -8.84
N VAL A 135 11.78 -6.07 -7.53
CA VAL A 135 10.94 -7.12 -6.96
C VAL A 135 9.54 -7.04 -7.55
N TYR A 136 8.90 -5.88 -7.51
CA TYR A 136 7.58 -5.70 -8.13
C TYR A 136 7.60 -6.01 -9.64
N HIS A 137 8.63 -5.54 -10.34
CA HIS A 137 8.75 -5.69 -11.78
C HIS A 137 8.91 -7.16 -12.20
N SER A 138 9.83 -7.89 -11.57
CA SER A 138 10.11 -9.29 -11.87
C SER A 138 9.02 -10.25 -11.38
N THR A 139 8.16 -9.82 -10.45
CA THR A 139 7.10 -10.67 -9.87
C THR A 139 5.70 -10.18 -10.26
N ILE A 140 5.15 -9.23 -9.50
CA ILE A 140 3.75 -8.80 -9.60
C ILE A 140 3.39 -8.28 -10.99
N SER A 141 4.31 -7.56 -11.65
CA SER A 141 4.03 -6.97 -12.97
C SER A 141 3.90 -8.01 -14.10
N THR A 142 4.30 -9.26 -13.85
CA THR A 142 4.13 -10.38 -14.79
C THR A 142 2.72 -10.97 -14.78
N MET A 143 1.96 -10.76 -13.70
CA MET A 143 0.59 -11.24 -13.55
C MET A 143 -0.43 -10.33 -14.24
N GLN A 144 -1.61 -10.87 -14.53
CA GLN A 144 -2.71 -10.13 -15.17
C GLN A 144 -3.87 -9.85 -14.19
N PRO A 145 -4.55 -8.70 -14.30
CA PRO A 145 -4.26 -7.58 -15.20
C PRO A 145 -3.07 -6.75 -14.70
N ARG A 146 -2.30 -6.18 -15.63
CA ARG A 146 -1.27 -5.19 -15.28
C ARG A 146 -1.89 -3.92 -14.72
N ILE A 147 -1.22 -3.35 -13.70
CA ILE A 147 -1.60 -2.04 -13.16
C ILE A 147 -1.09 -0.95 -14.09
N MET A 148 -1.99 -0.38 -14.89
CA MET A 148 -1.69 0.73 -15.79
C MET A 148 -1.76 2.05 -15.03
N VAL A 149 -0.59 2.54 -14.60
CA VAL A 149 -0.47 3.85 -13.92
C VAL A 149 -0.58 4.96 -14.96
N GLN A 150 -1.55 5.84 -14.77
CA GLN A 150 -1.80 7.02 -15.60
C GLN A 150 -1.29 8.26 -14.88
N GLY A 151 -0.66 9.16 -15.64
CA GLY A 151 -0.03 10.38 -15.13
C GLY A 151 0.71 11.11 -16.25
N ASP A 152 1.52 12.09 -15.87
CA ASP A 152 2.35 12.88 -16.78
C ASP A 152 3.57 12.06 -17.24
N GLN A 153 3.86 12.08 -18.54
CA GLN A 153 4.99 11.39 -19.14
C GLN A 153 6.35 11.89 -18.63
N GLN A 154 6.44 13.16 -18.23
CA GLN A 154 7.66 13.72 -17.63
C GLN A 154 8.03 12.94 -16.35
N TYR A 155 7.05 12.64 -15.50
CA TYR A 155 7.28 11.93 -14.24
C TYR A 155 7.38 10.42 -14.45
N LEU A 156 6.58 9.86 -15.37
CA LEU A 156 6.62 8.44 -15.70
C LEU A 156 7.86 8.03 -16.50
N GLY A 157 8.57 8.99 -17.12
CA GLY A 157 9.89 8.78 -17.72
C GLY A 157 11.06 8.86 -16.72
N ASN A 158 10.83 9.38 -15.50
CA ASN A 158 11.87 9.49 -14.49
C ASN A 158 12.03 8.18 -13.70
N GLN A 159 13.21 7.56 -13.75
CA GLN A 159 13.46 6.27 -13.10
C GLN A 159 13.27 6.29 -11.57
N SER A 160 13.63 7.37 -10.89
CA SER A 160 13.44 7.51 -9.44
C SER A 160 11.95 7.50 -9.08
N THR A 161 11.13 8.24 -9.84
CA THR A 161 9.68 8.24 -9.68
C THR A 161 9.08 6.87 -9.97
N VAL A 162 9.49 6.20 -11.05
CA VAL A 162 9.04 4.85 -11.39
C VAL A 162 9.39 3.84 -10.29
N ASN A 163 10.60 3.94 -9.71
CA ASN A 163 11.01 3.08 -8.60
C ASN A 163 10.09 3.27 -7.38
N LYS A 164 9.82 4.52 -6.99
CA LYS A 164 8.87 4.83 -5.90
C LYS A 164 7.48 4.27 -6.19
N ILE A 165 6.97 4.46 -7.41
CA ILE A 165 5.65 3.94 -7.82
C ILE A 165 5.59 2.42 -7.67
N ARG A 166 6.57 1.69 -8.21
CA ARG A 166 6.59 0.22 -8.15
C ARG A 166 6.74 -0.29 -6.71
N ALA A 167 7.58 0.34 -5.91
CA ALA A 167 7.72 0.02 -4.49
C ALA A 167 6.41 0.26 -3.71
N LEU A 168 5.70 1.36 -3.99
CA LEU A 168 4.38 1.64 -3.40
C LEU A 168 3.32 0.64 -3.85
N LEU A 169 3.33 0.19 -5.11
CA LEU A 169 2.41 -0.87 -5.57
C LEU A 169 2.67 -2.18 -4.81
N LEU A 170 3.94 -2.53 -4.57
CA LEU A 170 4.30 -3.66 -3.72
C LEU A 170 3.78 -3.46 -2.28
N ALA A 171 3.92 -2.25 -1.71
CA ALA A 171 3.37 -1.91 -0.39
C ALA A 171 1.85 -2.08 -0.34
N GLY A 172 1.13 -1.69 -1.39
CA GLY A 172 -0.32 -1.91 -1.49
C GLY A 172 -0.71 -3.40 -1.54
N ILE A 173 0.11 -4.25 -2.19
CA ILE A 173 -0.08 -5.71 -2.19
C ILE A 173 0.12 -6.26 -0.77
N ARG A 174 1.17 -5.83 -0.05
CA ARG A 174 1.42 -6.21 1.35
C ARG A 174 0.30 -5.75 2.29
N ALA A 175 -0.19 -4.52 2.12
CA ALA A 175 -1.32 -3.97 2.87
C ALA A 175 -2.61 -4.79 2.61
N THR A 176 -2.81 -5.25 1.37
CA THR A 176 -3.93 -6.14 1.05
C THR A 176 -3.82 -7.51 1.73
N LEU A 177 -2.62 -8.08 1.80
CA LEU A 177 -2.38 -9.31 2.56
C LEU A 177 -2.74 -9.10 4.03
N LEU A 178 -2.26 -8.02 4.64
CA LEU A 178 -2.55 -7.65 6.03
C LEU A 178 -4.06 -7.47 6.25
N TRP A 179 -4.74 -6.79 5.33
CA TRP A 179 -6.19 -6.57 5.39
C TRP A 179 -6.95 -7.90 5.42
N ARG A 180 -6.55 -8.88 4.60
CA ARG A 180 -7.14 -10.22 4.64
C ARG A 180 -6.83 -10.97 5.92
N GLN A 181 -5.61 -10.87 6.44
CA GLN A 181 -5.22 -11.46 7.75
C GLN A 181 -6.07 -10.89 8.90
N CYS A 182 -6.46 -9.61 8.81
CA CYS A 182 -7.38 -8.96 9.75
C CYS A 182 -8.86 -9.33 9.53
N GLY A 183 -9.18 -10.26 8.62
CA GLY A 183 -10.55 -10.68 8.32
C GLY A 183 -11.29 -9.81 7.31
N GLY A 184 -10.57 -8.92 6.60
CA GLY A 184 -11.08 -8.07 5.54
C GLY A 184 -11.51 -8.86 4.30
N SER A 185 -12.60 -8.41 3.67
CA SER A 185 -13.07 -9.00 2.42
C SER A 185 -13.79 -7.98 1.54
N ARG A 186 -13.82 -8.21 0.22
CA ARG A 186 -14.49 -7.32 -0.75
C ARG A 186 -15.96 -7.09 -0.40
N TRP A 187 -16.67 -8.15 -0.03
CA TRP A 187 -18.08 -8.07 0.36
C TRP A 187 -18.25 -7.28 1.66
N LYS A 188 -17.39 -7.53 2.66
CA LYS A 188 -17.41 -6.73 3.89
C LYS A 188 -17.18 -5.25 3.61
N LEU A 189 -16.24 -4.89 2.75
CA LEU A 189 -16.00 -3.49 2.38
C LEU A 189 -17.26 -2.82 1.79
N LEU A 190 -17.99 -3.53 0.92
CA LEU A 190 -19.21 -2.98 0.31
C LEU A 190 -20.35 -2.81 1.33
N PHE A 191 -20.58 -3.81 2.20
CA PHE A 191 -21.68 -3.76 3.18
C PHE A 191 -21.36 -2.91 4.42
N PHE A 192 -20.09 -2.83 4.82
CA PHE A 192 -19.63 -2.10 6.00
C PHE A 192 -18.98 -0.75 5.65
N ARG A 193 -19.20 -0.24 4.43
CA ARG A 193 -18.62 1.04 3.95
C ARG A 193 -18.74 2.17 4.97
N LYS A 194 -19.95 2.39 5.51
CA LYS A 194 -20.18 3.43 6.52
C LYS A 194 -19.44 3.15 7.83
N LYS A 195 -19.46 1.91 8.32
CA LYS A 195 -18.74 1.54 9.56
C LYS A 195 -17.23 1.73 9.44
N ILE A 196 -16.65 1.36 8.29
CA ILE A 196 -15.22 1.55 8.01
C ILE A 196 -14.90 3.04 7.92
N GLN A 197 -15.78 3.85 7.31
CA GLN A 197 -15.60 5.29 7.27
C GLN A 197 -15.65 5.92 8.67
N ASP A 198 -16.62 5.54 9.49
CA ASP A 198 -16.78 6.04 10.86
C ASP A 198 -15.58 5.62 11.73
N GLU A 199 -15.10 4.38 11.57
CA GLU A 199 -13.86 3.91 12.22
C GLU A 199 -12.64 4.69 11.76
N ALA A 200 -12.50 4.98 10.46
CA ALA A 200 -11.37 5.75 9.94
C ALA A 200 -11.35 7.17 10.53
N LYS A 201 -12.52 7.80 10.66
CA LYS A 201 -12.66 9.10 11.33
C LYS A 201 -12.31 9.01 12.81
N PHE A 202 -12.74 7.96 13.50
CA PHE A 202 -12.40 7.73 14.89
C PHE A 202 -10.89 7.57 15.08
N LEU A 203 -10.21 6.77 14.25
CA LEU A 203 -8.77 6.59 14.32
C LEU A 203 -8.00 7.90 14.07
N LEU A 204 -8.51 8.77 13.19
CA LEU A 204 -7.93 10.10 12.97
C LEU A 204 -8.01 11.02 14.20
N THR A 205 -8.95 10.82 15.12
CA THR A 205 -9.00 11.62 16.37
C THR A 205 -8.02 11.12 17.44
N GLN A 206 -7.31 10.02 17.18
CA GLN A 206 -6.32 9.43 18.08
C GLN A 206 -4.88 9.77 17.69
N ILE A 207 -4.69 10.65 16.71
CA ILE A 207 -3.40 11.18 16.23
C ILE A 207 -3.19 12.56 16.84
#